data_AF-A0A1Y2GL91-F1
#
_entry.id   AF-A0A1Y2GL91-F1
#
_cell.length_a   1.000
_cell.length_b   1.000
_cell.length_c   1.000
_cell.angle_alpha   90.00
_cell.angle_beta   90.00
_cell.angle_gamma   90.00
#
_symmetry.space_group_name_H-M   'P 1'
#
loop_
_entity.id
_entity.type
_entity.pdbx_description
1 polymer ?
#
loop_
_entity_poly.entity_id
_entity_poly.type
_entity_poly.pdbx_seq_one_letter_code
_entity_poly.pdbx_strand_id
1 'polypeptide(L)'
;MESLCPSSSSSASDSDPMAEELMQNQRFIDLPMVSSPCPEALLSLAAGSVLSVLQCPPPPPVFRTSALFCKSPALTSSTDAANGGNDVTSPPSPSCSTSSTSSCSSTTSEVVGEQRPSLIHFLRNICVKASVTELALVISLIYVDRLKKALTNMARGDPDTPFKIILSALLVVKKFIEEDCVGLNRMFSKITDGLYSVHDINRMERSFLGLLKFSLYVTEKDVVNFIQSHQQELQGVEILQNMFKPATAA
;
A
#
# COMPACT_ATOMS: atom_id res chain seq x y z
N MET A 1 30.20 7.67 -77.26
CA MET A 1 30.32 6.30 -76.72
C MET A 1 29.50 6.30 -75.43
N GLU A 2 28.18 6.34 -75.51
CA GLU A 2 27.26 5.21 -75.82
C GLU A 2 27.33 4.06 -74.80
N SER A 3 26.31 4.01 -73.93
CA SER A 3 25.49 2.84 -73.53
C SER A 3 24.54 3.33 -72.41
N LEU A 4 23.29 3.72 -72.62
CA LEU A 4 22.08 2.96 -72.99
C LEU A 4 21.78 1.73 -72.09
N CYS A 5 20.60 1.83 -71.46
CA CYS A 5 19.77 1.08 -70.48
C CYS A 5 19.55 -0.46 -70.79
N PRO A 6 18.60 -1.26 -70.17
CA PRO A 6 17.45 -0.95 -69.28
C PRO A 6 16.96 -2.04 -68.24
N SER A 7 15.82 -1.71 -67.58
CA SER A 7 14.69 -2.58 -67.17
C SER A 7 14.59 -3.21 -65.75
N SER A 8 13.73 -2.58 -64.96
CA SER A 8 12.59 -3.10 -64.16
C SER A 8 12.42 -4.61 -63.89
N SER A 9 12.18 -4.95 -62.62
CA SER A 9 11.11 -5.89 -62.25
C SER A 9 10.61 -5.66 -60.81
N SER A 10 9.32 -5.44 -60.72
CA SER A 10 8.45 -5.40 -59.54
C SER A 10 8.29 -6.77 -58.86
N SER A 11 8.30 -6.78 -57.53
CA SER A 11 7.48 -7.65 -56.67
C SER A 11 7.38 -6.94 -55.31
N ALA A 12 6.32 -6.21 -55.00
CA ALA A 12 5.02 -6.72 -54.57
C ALA A 12 5.13 -7.74 -53.43
N SER A 13 4.53 -7.34 -52.29
CA SER A 13 4.02 -8.15 -51.18
C SER A 13 5.01 -9.04 -50.41
N ASP A 14 5.33 -8.62 -49.19
CA ASP A 14 4.81 -9.36 -48.04
C ASP A 14 4.56 -8.40 -46.88
N SER A 15 3.27 -8.16 -46.65
CA SER A 15 2.76 -7.50 -45.47
C SER A 15 2.82 -8.52 -44.34
N ASP A 16 3.66 -8.30 -43.32
CA ASP A 16 3.54 -9.04 -42.06
C ASP A 16 2.34 -8.45 -41.27
N PRO A 17 1.17 -9.09 -41.23
CA PRO A 17 -0.04 -8.54 -40.62
C PRO A 17 -0.16 -9.01 -39.16
N MET A 18 0.95 -9.11 -38.43
CA MET A 18 0.95 -9.63 -37.05
C MET A 18 1.70 -8.76 -36.04
N ALA A 19 2.36 -7.69 -36.47
CA ALA A 19 2.99 -6.72 -35.57
C ALA A 19 2.17 -5.43 -35.38
N GLU A 20 1.20 -5.16 -36.26
CA GLU A 20 0.39 -3.93 -36.21
C GLU A 20 -0.93 -4.12 -35.43
N GLU A 21 -1.39 -5.36 -35.22
CA GLU A 21 -2.64 -5.67 -34.50
C GLU A 21 -2.50 -5.67 -32.96
N LEU A 22 -1.27 -5.53 -32.43
CA LEU A 22 -1.03 -5.37 -30.98
C LEU A 22 -0.89 -3.91 -30.52
N MET A 23 -0.89 -2.94 -31.44
CA MET A 23 -0.98 -1.52 -31.10
C MET A 23 -2.38 -0.92 -31.33
N GLN A 24 -3.28 -1.65 -32.00
CA GLN A 24 -4.59 -1.09 -32.37
C GLN A 24 -5.67 -1.20 -31.27
N ASN A 25 -5.43 -1.97 -30.20
CA ASN A 25 -6.35 -2.11 -29.06
C ASN A 25 -5.94 -1.30 -27.81
N GLN A 26 -5.02 -0.35 -27.96
CA GLN A 26 -4.58 0.52 -26.86
C GLN A 26 -5.18 1.94 -26.92
N ARG A 27 -6.36 2.11 -27.53
CA ARG A 27 -7.17 3.33 -27.41
C ARG A 27 -8.02 3.30 -26.14
N PHE A 28 -7.39 3.21 -24.98
CA PHE A 28 -8.09 3.44 -23.73
C PHE A 28 -7.50 4.68 -23.05
N ILE A 29 -8.26 5.78 -23.20
CA ILE A 29 -8.24 7.02 -22.42
C ILE A 29 -7.32 8.13 -22.93
N ASP A 30 -7.69 8.74 -24.06
CA ASP A 30 -7.53 10.18 -24.24
C ASP A 30 -8.75 10.88 -23.59
N LEU A 31 -8.74 11.03 -22.27
CA LEU A 31 -9.70 11.92 -21.59
C LEU A 31 -9.01 13.24 -21.26
N PRO A 32 -9.61 14.39 -21.58
CA PRO A 32 -9.17 15.66 -21.01
C PRO A 32 -9.38 15.61 -19.49
N MET A 33 -8.29 15.43 -18.75
CA MET A 33 -8.26 15.29 -17.29
C MET A 33 -8.56 16.63 -16.61
N VAL A 34 -9.83 17.06 -16.57
CA VAL A 34 -10.28 18.02 -15.56
C VAL A 34 -10.33 17.25 -14.24
N SER A 35 -9.30 17.38 -13.42
CA SER A 35 -9.23 16.70 -12.12
C SER A 35 -10.22 17.33 -11.14
N SER A 36 -11.46 16.82 -11.11
CA SER A 36 -12.33 16.99 -9.95
C SER A 36 -11.67 16.31 -8.73
N PRO A 37 -11.79 16.88 -7.52
CA PRO A 37 -11.29 16.21 -6.33
C PRO A 37 -12.00 14.86 -6.16
N CYS A 38 -11.23 13.80 -5.87
CA CYS A 38 -11.77 12.46 -5.66
C CYS A 38 -12.88 12.48 -4.57
N PRO A 39 -14.02 11.83 -4.80
CA PRO A 39 -15.12 11.74 -3.85
C PRO A 39 -14.68 11.13 -2.51
N GLU A 40 -15.17 11.69 -1.39
CA GLU A 40 -14.82 11.23 -0.04
C GLU A 40 -15.17 9.76 0.22
N ALA A 41 -16.25 9.27 -0.39
CA ALA A 41 -16.63 7.85 -0.31
C ALA A 41 -15.53 6.94 -0.91
N LEU A 42 -14.95 7.35 -2.05
CA LEU A 42 -13.88 6.59 -2.71
C LEU A 42 -12.57 6.66 -1.90
N LEU A 43 -12.26 7.80 -1.29
CA LEU A 43 -11.13 7.95 -0.37
C LEU A 43 -11.29 7.07 0.88
N SER A 44 -12.50 7.00 1.42
CA SER A 44 -12.83 6.18 2.59
C SER A 44 -12.74 4.69 2.29
N LEU A 45 -13.33 4.26 1.16
CA LEU A 45 -13.19 2.89 0.64
C LEU A 45 -11.71 2.54 0.46
N ALA A 46 -10.91 3.45 -0.08
CA ALA A 46 -9.49 3.21 -0.28
C ALA A 46 -8.72 3.04 1.04
N ALA A 47 -8.95 3.92 2.00
CA ALA A 47 -8.36 3.78 3.32
C ALA A 47 -8.75 2.46 4.01
N GLY A 48 -10.03 2.10 3.97
CA GLY A 48 -10.54 0.83 4.52
C GLY A 48 -9.94 -0.40 3.83
N SER A 49 -9.90 -0.40 2.50
CA SER A 49 -9.34 -1.49 1.68
C SER A 49 -7.89 -1.75 2.04
N VAL A 50 -7.07 -0.69 2.11
CA VAL A 50 -5.64 -0.78 2.43
C VAL A 50 -5.40 -1.22 3.87
N LEU A 51 -6.18 -0.73 4.83
CA LEU A 51 -6.11 -1.20 6.22
C LEU A 51 -6.48 -2.68 6.33
N SER A 52 -7.44 -3.15 5.51
CA SER A 52 -7.85 -4.56 5.49
C SER A 52 -6.82 -5.52 4.86
N VAL A 53 -5.80 -5.00 4.16
CA VAL A 53 -4.69 -5.81 3.61
C VAL A 53 -3.88 -6.44 4.73
N LEU A 54 -3.77 -5.74 5.87
CA LEU A 54 -2.95 -6.15 7.00
C LEU A 54 -3.88 -6.52 8.15
N GLN A 55 -4.10 -7.82 8.34
CA GLN A 55 -4.86 -8.29 9.48
C GLN A 55 -3.91 -8.50 10.66
N CYS A 56 -4.02 -7.65 11.69
CA CYS A 56 -3.47 -7.97 13.00
C CYS A 56 -4.36 -9.05 13.64
N PRO A 57 -3.85 -10.26 13.98
CA PRO A 57 -4.53 -11.07 14.97
C PRO A 57 -4.65 -10.27 16.28
N PRO A 58 -5.72 -10.47 17.08
CA PRO A 58 -5.84 -9.85 18.39
C PRO A 58 -4.58 -10.15 19.22
N PRO A 59 -4.10 -9.21 20.06
CA PRO A 59 -2.96 -9.46 20.92
C PRO A 59 -3.22 -10.74 21.73
N PRO A 60 -2.23 -11.65 21.86
CA PRO A 60 -2.42 -12.85 22.65
C PRO A 60 -2.88 -12.44 24.07
N PRO A 61 -3.85 -13.15 24.67
CA PRO A 61 -4.33 -12.83 26.00
C PRO A 61 -3.13 -12.84 26.95
N VAL A 62 -2.85 -11.67 27.54
CA VAL A 62 -1.81 -11.53 28.56
C VAL A 62 -2.33 -12.26 29.79
N PHE A 63 -2.00 -13.54 29.92
CA PHE A 63 -2.25 -14.27 31.16
C PHE A 63 -1.39 -13.61 32.24
N ARG A 64 -2.00 -12.73 33.02
CA ARG A 64 -1.45 -12.28 34.30
C ARG A 64 -1.42 -13.49 35.20
N THR A 65 -0.28 -14.19 35.25
CA THR A 65 -0.03 -15.23 36.25
C THR A 65 -0.02 -14.56 37.61
N SER A 66 -1.18 -14.49 38.24
CA SER A 66 -1.33 -14.13 39.64
C SER A 66 -1.26 -15.43 40.43
N ALA A 67 -0.05 -15.90 40.71
CA ALA A 67 0.16 -17.03 41.61
C ALA A 67 0.69 -16.50 42.94
N LEU A 68 -0.26 -16.08 43.78
CA LEU A 68 -0.12 -16.21 45.22
C LEU A 68 -0.35 -17.68 45.59
N PHE A 69 0.31 -18.12 46.67
CA PHE A 69 0.11 -19.39 47.37
C PHE A 69 0.62 -20.68 46.71
N CYS A 70 1.71 -21.20 47.27
CA CYS A 70 1.69 -22.56 47.80
C CYS A 70 2.29 -22.55 49.21
N LYS A 71 1.49 -23.02 50.16
CA LYS A 71 1.83 -23.24 51.57
C LYS A 71 2.24 -24.71 51.71
N SER A 72 3.25 -24.94 52.55
CA SER A 72 4.11 -26.12 52.84
C SER A 72 3.42 -27.48 53.12
N PRO A 73 4.17 -28.60 53.37
CA PRO A 73 4.80 -28.86 54.68
C PRO A 73 6.09 -29.76 54.77
N ALA A 74 6.77 -29.66 55.93
CA ALA A 74 7.57 -30.67 56.69
C ALA A 74 8.94 -31.16 56.15
N LEU A 75 9.98 -31.57 56.91
CA LEU A 75 10.36 -31.64 58.34
C LEU A 75 11.88 -32.03 58.41
N THR A 76 12.63 -31.49 59.40
CA THR A 76 13.85 -31.96 60.15
C THR A 76 14.76 -33.08 59.57
N SER A 77 16.10 -33.03 59.57
CA SER A 77 17.02 -33.00 60.73
C SER A 77 18.52 -33.08 60.33
N SER A 78 19.38 -32.32 61.04
CA SER A 78 20.78 -32.57 61.50
C SER A 78 21.83 -33.39 60.70
N THR A 79 23.01 -32.82 60.41
CA THR A 79 24.31 -33.00 61.15
C THR A 79 25.54 -32.46 60.38
N ASP A 80 26.42 -31.83 61.16
CA ASP A 80 27.85 -31.44 61.07
C ASP A 80 28.74 -31.69 59.82
N ALA A 81 29.54 -30.67 59.45
CA ALA A 81 31.01 -30.59 59.62
C ALA A 81 31.78 -29.86 58.49
N ALA A 82 32.51 -28.80 58.90
CA ALA A 82 33.80 -28.27 58.43
C ALA A 82 34.11 -28.07 56.92
N ASN A 83 34.40 -26.81 56.52
CA ASN A 83 35.77 -26.27 56.34
C ASN A 83 35.80 -25.04 55.39
N GLY A 84 36.62 -24.03 55.74
CA GLY A 84 37.27 -23.12 54.78
C GLY A 84 36.66 -21.73 54.60
N GLY A 85 37.40 -20.69 55.04
CA GLY A 85 37.21 -19.28 54.64
C GLY A 85 37.25 -19.11 53.11
N ASN A 86 36.74 -18.01 52.54
CA ASN A 86 37.38 -16.71 52.52
C ASN A 86 36.36 -15.57 52.33
N ASP A 87 36.79 -14.40 52.78
CA ASP A 87 36.12 -13.10 52.92
C ASP A 87 35.88 -12.33 51.59
N VAL A 88 35.08 -11.25 51.70
CA VAL A 88 35.00 -10.05 50.81
C VAL A 88 33.83 -9.96 49.78
N THR A 89 32.73 -9.38 50.29
CA THR A 89 32.04 -8.16 49.77
C THR A 89 31.17 -8.20 48.51
N SER A 90 29.85 -8.20 48.74
CA SER A 90 28.81 -7.71 47.82
C SER A 90 28.77 -6.18 47.74
N PRO A 91 28.28 -5.61 46.62
CA PRO A 91 27.23 -4.59 46.70
C PRO A 91 25.99 -4.93 45.82
N PRO A 92 24.87 -4.23 46.03
CA PRO A 92 23.53 -4.82 45.95
C PRO A 92 22.84 -4.74 44.59
N SER A 93 21.98 -5.73 44.35
CA SER A 93 20.91 -5.71 43.36
C SER A 93 19.92 -4.56 43.63
N PRO A 94 19.44 -3.82 42.61
CA PRO A 94 18.36 -2.88 42.80
C PRO A 94 17.00 -3.60 42.85
N SER A 95 16.31 -3.49 43.99
CA SER A 95 14.88 -3.72 44.16
C SER A 95 14.20 -2.42 44.58
N CYS A 96 13.34 -1.86 43.72
CA CYS A 96 12.24 -0.91 44.00
C CYS A 96 11.84 -0.25 42.65
N SER A 97 10.59 0.01 42.25
CA SER A 97 9.29 -0.12 42.87
C SER A 97 8.23 -0.24 41.75
N THR A 98 7.11 -0.84 42.13
CA THR A 98 5.82 -0.94 41.44
C THR A 98 5.28 0.39 40.88
N SER A 99 4.49 0.24 39.80
CA SER A 99 3.41 1.10 39.30
C SER A 99 3.76 2.43 38.60
N SER A 100 3.69 2.40 37.27
CA SER A 100 2.75 3.26 36.56
C SER A 100 2.12 2.48 35.41
N THR A 101 0.83 2.25 35.59
CA THR A 101 -0.14 1.63 34.70
C THR A 101 -0.24 2.37 33.37
N SER A 102 0.22 1.79 32.26
CA SER A 102 -0.26 2.19 30.94
C SER A 102 -1.63 1.55 30.72
N SER A 103 -2.65 2.16 31.32
CA SER A 103 -4.05 1.96 30.97
C SER A 103 -4.25 2.48 29.56
N CYS A 104 -4.50 1.59 28.60
CA CYS A 104 -5.02 1.97 27.30
C CYS A 104 -6.50 2.31 27.46
N SER A 105 -6.76 3.57 27.82
CA SER A 105 -8.07 4.19 27.76
C SER A 105 -8.15 5.03 26.50
N SER A 106 -9.21 4.82 25.74
CA SER A 106 -9.62 5.63 24.61
C SER A 106 -9.60 7.13 24.92
N THR A 107 -9.36 7.92 23.88
CA THR A 107 -9.50 9.39 23.76
C THR A 107 -8.33 10.28 24.19
N THR A 108 -7.75 10.94 23.17
CA THR A 108 -7.05 12.25 23.14
C THR A 108 -6.03 12.56 24.23
N SER A 109 -4.73 12.52 23.88
CA SER A 109 -3.70 13.39 24.47
C SER A 109 -2.48 13.49 23.57
N GLU A 110 -2.09 14.74 23.30
CA GLU A 110 -0.90 15.12 22.54
C GLU A 110 0.37 14.69 23.29
N VAL A 111 1.21 13.93 22.61
CA VAL A 111 2.59 13.65 22.98
C VAL A 111 3.41 14.13 21.79
N VAL A 112 4.41 14.98 22.03
CA VAL A 112 5.33 15.48 20.99
C VAL A 112 6.02 14.29 20.33
N GLY A 113 5.46 13.85 19.22
CA GLY A 113 5.87 12.68 18.47
C GLY A 113 5.40 12.87 17.03
N GLU A 114 6.31 12.63 16.08
CA GLU A 114 6.10 12.56 14.62
C GLU A 114 4.60 12.57 14.22
N GLN A 115 4.05 13.77 13.99
CA GLN A 115 2.64 13.99 13.67
C GLN A 115 2.38 13.53 12.22
N ARG A 116 2.25 12.22 12.01
CA ARG A 116 1.87 11.67 10.70
C ARG A 116 0.39 11.94 10.44
N PRO A 117 0.01 12.44 9.26
CA PRO A 117 -1.40 12.66 8.92
C PRO A 117 -2.20 11.36 8.96
N SER A 118 -3.53 11.46 9.15
CA SER A 118 -4.38 10.29 8.98
C SER A 118 -4.33 9.78 7.53
N LEU A 119 -4.56 8.47 7.33
CA LEU A 119 -4.45 7.84 6.01
C LEU A 119 -5.34 8.51 4.95
N ILE A 120 -6.56 8.91 5.33
CA ILE A 120 -7.48 9.63 4.43
C ILE A 120 -6.93 11.01 4.07
N HIS A 121 -6.39 11.77 5.03
CA HIS A 121 -5.78 13.08 4.75
C HIS A 121 -4.55 12.95 3.85
N PHE A 122 -3.70 11.96 4.11
CA PHE A 122 -2.55 11.64 3.27
C PHE A 122 -2.97 11.30 1.84
N LEU A 123 -3.96 10.41 1.70
CA LEU A 123 -4.49 9.99 0.41
C LEU A 123 -5.10 11.17 -0.36
N ARG A 124 -5.94 11.97 0.30
CA ARG A 124 -6.54 13.18 -0.29
C ARG A 124 -5.46 14.13 -0.81
N ASN A 125 -4.44 14.39 0.00
CA ASN A 125 -3.32 15.26 -0.37
C ASN A 125 -2.58 14.75 -1.62
N ILE A 126 -2.33 13.44 -1.70
CA ILE A 126 -1.71 12.84 -2.89
C ILE A 126 -2.63 12.96 -4.11
N CYS A 127 -3.90 12.61 -3.98
CA CYS A 127 -4.84 12.66 -5.09
C CYS A 127 -4.95 14.07 -5.70
N VAL A 128 -4.97 15.10 -4.84
CA VAL A 128 -4.98 16.51 -5.28
C VAL A 128 -3.64 16.90 -5.91
N LYS A 129 -2.51 16.67 -5.23
CA LYS A 129 -1.19 17.13 -5.71
C LYS A 129 -0.68 16.37 -6.94
N ALA A 130 -1.06 15.11 -7.12
CA ALA A 130 -0.67 14.28 -8.27
C ALA A 130 -1.75 14.23 -9.37
N SER A 131 -2.83 15.00 -9.26
CA SER A 131 -3.95 14.99 -10.21
C SER A 131 -4.44 13.57 -10.52
N VAL A 132 -4.72 12.81 -9.46
CA VAL A 132 -5.25 11.44 -9.57
C VAL A 132 -6.74 11.53 -9.88
N THR A 133 -7.17 10.80 -10.90
CA THR A 133 -8.59 10.71 -11.25
C THR A 133 -9.29 9.60 -10.52
N GLU A 134 -10.62 9.68 -10.49
CA GLU A 134 -11.46 8.64 -9.88
C GLU A 134 -11.16 7.26 -10.46
N LEU A 135 -11.00 7.15 -11.77
CA LEU A 135 -10.60 5.91 -12.41
C LEU A 135 -9.23 5.42 -11.92
N ALA A 136 -8.23 6.29 -11.90
CA ALA A 136 -6.90 5.91 -11.46
C ALA A 136 -6.93 5.41 -10.01
N LEU A 137 -7.77 6.01 -9.17
CA LEU A 137 -7.98 5.53 -7.80
C LEU A 137 -8.72 4.18 -7.76
N VAL A 138 -9.73 3.95 -8.61
CA VAL A 138 -10.41 2.64 -8.74
C VAL A 138 -9.45 1.54 -9.22
N ILE A 139 -8.63 1.81 -10.24
CA ILE A 139 -7.60 0.85 -10.71
C ILE A 139 -6.59 0.57 -9.60
N SER A 140 -6.22 1.59 -8.81
CA SER A 140 -5.33 1.42 -7.66
C SER A 140 -5.95 0.48 -6.62
N LEU A 141 -7.26 0.56 -6.40
CA LEU A 141 -7.97 -0.35 -5.49
C LEU A 141 -8.02 -1.80 -6.02
N ILE A 142 -8.20 -1.98 -7.32
CA ILE A 142 -8.08 -3.30 -7.96
C ILE A 142 -6.68 -3.88 -7.72
N TYR A 143 -5.63 -3.06 -7.79
CA TYR A 143 -4.27 -3.50 -7.46
C TYR A 143 -4.10 -3.83 -5.97
N VAL A 144 -4.71 -3.07 -5.07
CA VAL A 144 -4.71 -3.37 -3.63
C VAL A 144 -5.43 -4.70 -3.35
N ASP A 145 -6.53 -5.01 -4.03
CA ASP A 145 -7.21 -6.30 -3.93
C ASP A 145 -6.35 -7.45 -4.43
N ARG A 146 -5.65 -7.26 -5.56
CA ARG A 146 -4.68 -8.24 -6.07
C ARG A 146 -3.54 -8.46 -5.08
N LEU A 147 -3.03 -7.38 -4.48
CA LEU A 147 -2.01 -7.45 -3.43
C LEU A 147 -2.52 -8.25 -2.23
N LYS A 148 -3.73 -7.95 -1.73
CA LYS A 148 -4.35 -8.68 -0.61
C LYS A 148 -4.45 -10.17 -0.88
N LYS A 149 -4.80 -10.58 -2.11
CA LYS A 149 -4.86 -11.99 -2.54
C LYS A 149 -3.48 -12.64 -2.68
N ALA A 150 -2.45 -11.85 -3.04
CA ALA A 150 -1.08 -12.33 -3.18
C ALA A 150 -0.39 -12.52 -1.82
N LEU A 151 -0.80 -11.75 -0.80
CA LEU A 151 -0.32 -11.89 0.56
C LEU A 151 -1.02 -13.07 1.26
N THR A 152 -0.26 -13.84 2.04
CA THR A 152 -0.84 -14.85 2.93
C THR A 152 -1.72 -14.17 3.99
N ASN A 153 -2.80 -14.80 4.44
CA ASN A 153 -3.76 -14.27 5.44
C ASN A 153 -3.15 -13.81 6.79
N MET A 154 -1.85 -14.00 7.03
CA MET A 154 -1.12 -13.58 8.23
C MET A 154 -0.06 -12.51 7.95
N ALA A 155 -0.16 -11.80 6.82
CA ALA A 155 0.77 -10.73 6.50
C ALA A 155 0.63 -9.59 7.51
N ARG A 156 1.74 -9.30 8.21
CA ARG A 156 1.85 -8.23 9.18
C ARG A 156 2.65 -7.08 8.57
N GLY A 157 2.18 -5.86 8.80
CA GLY A 157 2.93 -4.65 8.47
C GLY A 157 3.02 -3.72 9.68
N ASP A 158 3.99 -2.83 9.64
CA ASP A 158 4.11 -1.71 10.57
C ASP A 158 2.99 -0.68 10.32
N PRO A 159 2.72 0.25 11.27
CA PRO A 159 1.72 1.30 11.11
C PRO A 159 1.90 2.19 9.87
N ASP A 160 3.10 2.22 9.31
CA ASP A 160 3.47 2.95 8.09
C ASP A 160 3.12 2.19 6.80
N THR A 161 2.89 0.89 6.88
CA THR A 161 2.68 0.02 5.71
C THR A 161 1.45 0.39 4.89
N PRO A 162 0.28 0.74 5.47
CA PRO A 162 -0.86 1.21 4.70
C PRO A 162 -0.52 2.41 3.78
N PHE A 163 0.24 3.37 4.28
CA PHE A 163 0.67 4.55 3.53
C PHE A 163 1.54 4.15 2.33
N LYS A 164 2.48 3.22 2.54
CA LYS A 164 3.34 2.68 1.46
C LYS A 164 2.55 1.93 0.41
N ILE A 165 1.57 1.11 0.82
CA ILE A 165 0.74 0.32 -0.09
C ILE A 165 -0.03 1.25 -1.03
N ILE A 166 -0.77 2.21 -0.47
CA ILE A 166 -1.60 3.10 -1.30
C ILE A 166 -0.76 4.01 -2.19
N LEU A 167 0.37 4.52 -1.67
CA LEU A 167 1.31 5.35 -2.44
C LEU A 167 1.90 4.58 -3.62
N SER A 168 2.29 3.32 -3.40
CA SER A 168 2.83 2.46 -4.46
C SER A 168 1.79 2.14 -5.52
N ALA A 169 0.56 1.82 -5.10
CA ALA A 169 -0.54 1.52 -6.01
C ALA A 169 -0.82 2.72 -6.94
N LEU A 170 -0.97 3.92 -6.35
CA LEU A 170 -1.20 5.15 -7.11
C LEU A 170 -0.07 5.48 -8.07
N LEU A 171 1.18 5.37 -7.62
CA LEU A 171 2.35 5.63 -8.46
C LEU A 171 2.39 4.70 -9.68
N VAL A 172 2.15 3.40 -9.46
CA VAL A 172 2.15 2.40 -10.53
C VAL A 172 1.01 2.65 -11.51
N VAL A 173 -0.20 2.96 -11.03
CA VAL A 173 -1.33 3.28 -11.91
C VAL A 173 -1.04 4.55 -12.72
N LYS A 174 -0.53 5.59 -12.08
CA LYS A 174 -0.20 6.85 -12.74
C LYS A 174 0.81 6.63 -13.87
N LYS A 175 1.88 5.87 -13.61
CA LYS A 175 2.87 5.46 -14.62
C LYS A 175 2.30 4.59 -15.74
N PHE A 176 1.26 3.81 -15.45
CA PHE A 176 0.66 2.89 -16.41
C PHE A 176 -0.32 3.59 -17.37
N ILE A 177 -1.00 4.63 -16.89
CA ILE A 177 -1.99 5.39 -17.68
C ILE A 177 -1.35 6.57 -18.42
N GLU A 178 -0.34 7.23 -17.84
CA GLU A 178 0.27 8.41 -18.45
C GLU A 178 1.35 8.05 -19.47
N GLU A 179 1.31 8.71 -20.63
CA GLU A 179 2.33 8.59 -21.68
C GLU A 179 3.69 9.15 -21.22
N ASP A 180 3.69 10.32 -20.57
CA ASP A 180 4.90 10.93 -20.02
C ASP A 180 5.02 10.64 -18.52
N CYS A 181 5.67 9.52 -18.20
CA CYS A 181 5.89 9.09 -16.82
C CYS A 181 7.24 9.58 -16.24
N VAL A 182 7.98 10.44 -16.96
CA VAL A 182 9.33 10.85 -16.58
C VAL A 182 9.30 11.67 -15.29
N GLY A 183 10.07 11.22 -14.29
CA GLY A 183 10.22 11.94 -13.03
C GLY A 183 9.06 11.77 -12.03
N LEU A 184 8.07 10.91 -12.29
CA LEU A 184 6.96 10.65 -11.35
C LEU A 184 7.44 10.23 -9.95
N ASN A 185 8.48 9.42 -9.83
CA ASN A 185 9.01 9.01 -8.51
C ASN A 185 9.58 10.21 -7.72
N ARG A 186 10.20 11.17 -8.43
CA ARG A 186 10.71 12.41 -7.82
C ARG A 186 9.55 13.31 -7.41
N MET A 187 8.52 13.39 -8.25
CA MET A 187 7.29 14.13 -7.94
C MET A 187 6.60 13.57 -6.70
N PHE A 188 6.39 12.25 -6.62
CA PHE A 188 5.75 11.60 -5.47
C PHE A 188 6.54 11.80 -4.17
N SER A 189 7.88 11.73 -4.21
CA SER A 189 8.71 12.05 -3.05
C SER A 189 8.48 13.49 -2.56
N LYS A 190 8.37 14.47 -3.46
CA LYS A 190 8.05 15.86 -3.10
C LYS A 190 6.64 16.02 -2.53
N ILE A 191 5.65 15.32 -3.11
CA ILE A 191 4.24 15.38 -2.68
C ILE A 191 4.06 14.85 -1.26
N THR A 192 4.88 13.87 -0.87
CA THR A 192 4.89 13.31 0.48
C THR A 192 5.57 14.21 1.51
N ASP A 193 5.94 15.44 1.16
CA ASP A 193 6.44 16.48 2.08
C ASP A 193 7.55 15.99 3.04
N GLY A 194 8.48 15.17 2.51
CA GLY A 194 9.63 14.64 3.26
C GLY A 194 9.40 13.32 3.99
N LEU A 195 8.17 12.76 3.97
CA LEU A 195 7.90 11.45 4.58
C LEU A 195 8.69 10.32 3.90
N TYR A 196 8.88 10.39 2.57
CA TYR A 196 9.58 9.37 1.81
C TYR A 196 10.57 9.98 0.82
N SER A 197 11.82 9.52 0.87
CA SER A 197 12.84 9.91 -0.11
C SER A 197 12.57 9.27 -1.48
N VAL A 198 13.17 9.80 -2.54
CA VAL A 198 13.09 9.18 -3.88
C VAL A 198 13.58 7.72 -3.86
N HIS A 199 14.58 7.41 -3.03
CA HIS A 199 15.05 6.05 -2.85
C HIS A 199 13.98 5.14 -2.24
N ASP A 200 13.24 5.64 -1.25
CA ASP A 200 12.14 4.90 -0.63
C ASP A 200 11.02 4.66 -1.64
N ILE A 201 10.62 5.70 -2.39
CA ILE A 201 9.61 5.59 -3.46
C ILE A 201 10.01 4.52 -4.49
N ASN A 202 11.27 4.53 -4.93
CA ASN A 202 11.79 3.52 -5.85
C ASN A 202 11.72 2.10 -5.28
N ARG A 203 12.02 1.93 -3.98
CA ARG A 203 11.96 0.62 -3.30
C ARG A 203 10.50 0.16 -3.15
N MET A 204 9.62 1.07 -2.77
CA MET A 204 8.18 0.81 -2.62
C MET A 204 7.56 0.35 -3.95
N GLU A 205 7.83 1.07 -5.04
CA GLU A 205 7.38 0.70 -6.39
C GLU A 205 7.84 -0.70 -6.79
N ARG A 206 9.16 -0.97 -6.70
CA ARG A 206 9.71 -2.30 -7.07
C ARG A 206 9.12 -3.42 -6.21
N SER A 207 8.96 -3.18 -4.91
CA SER A 207 8.37 -4.16 -4.00
C SER A 207 6.92 -4.45 -4.36
N PHE A 208 6.13 -3.41 -4.65
CA PHE A 208 4.72 -3.54 -5.00
C PHE A 208 4.54 -4.29 -6.33
N LEU A 209 5.30 -3.92 -7.37
CA LEU A 209 5.29 -4.62 -8.66
C LEU A 209 5.70 -6.08 -8.54
N GLY A 210 6.71 -6.37 -7.70
CA GLY A 210 7.15 -7.73 -7.42
C GLY A 210 6.06 -8.59 -6.77
N LEU A 211 5.33 -8.03 -5.79
CA LEU A 211 4.21 -8.71 -5.13
C LEU A 211 3.03 -8.97 -6.09
N LEU A 212 2.77 -8.03 -7.01
CA LEU A 212 1.77 -8.20 -8.06
C LEU A 212 2.21 -9.12 -9.21
N LYS A 213 3.49 -9.53 -9.25
CA LYS A 213 4.10 -10.23 -10.39
C LYS A 213 3.82 -9.52 -11.72
N PHE A 214 3.83 -8.18 -11.70
CA PHE A 214 3.54 -7.33 -12.86
C PHE A 214 2.15 -7.56 -13.51
N SER A 215 1.18 -8.12 -12.79
CA SER A 215 -0.21 -8.21 -13.25
C SER A 215 -0.91 -6.86 -13.17
N LEU A 216 -0.63 -5.99 -14.16
CA LEU A 216 -1.13 -4.61 -14.25
C LEU A 216 -2.30 -4.44 -15.22
N TYR A 217 -2.54 -5.41 -16.10
CA TYR A 217 -3.65 -5.29 -17.04
C TYR A 217 -4.99 -5.27 -16.31
N VAL A 218 -5.81 -4.25 -16.58
CA VAL A 218 -7.16 -4.05 -16.02
C VAL A 218 -8.08 -3.73 -17.18
N THR A 219 -9.12 -4.54 -17.34
CA THR A 219 -10.13 -4.34 -18.37
C THR A 219 -11.27 -3.48 -17.86
N GLU A 220 -12.07 -2.93 -18.78
CA GLU A 220 -13.32 -2.25 -18.45
C GLU A 220 -14.24 -3.12 -17.58
N LYS A 221 -14.31 -4.43 -17.88
CA LYS A 221 -15.10 -5.39 -17.11
C LYS A 221 -14.61 -5.50 -15.67
N ASP A 222 -13.29 -5.47 -15.44
CA ASP A 222 -12.73 -5.50 -14.09
C ASP A 222 -13.15 -4.26 -13.29
N VAL A 223 -13.15 -3.08 -13.94
CA VAL A 223 -13.59 -1.82 -13.33
C VAL A 223 -15.09 -1.86 -12.99
N VAL A 224 -15.93 -2.29 -13.93
CA VAL A 224 -17.37 -2.43 -13.71
C VAL A 224 -17.66 -3.43 -12.58
N ASN A 225 -17.01 -4.59 -12.60
CA ASN A 225 -17.15 -5.62 -11.55
C ASN A 225 -16.71 -5.09 -10.18
N PHE A 226 -15.61 -4.33 -10.13
CA PHE A 226 -15.12 -3.73 -8.90
C PHE A 226 -16.14 -2.73 -8.33
N ILE A 227 -16.64 -1.81 -9.17
CA ILE A 227 -17.64 -0.82 -8.77
C ILE A 227 -18.91 -1.51 -8.31
N GLN A 228 -19.39 -2.53 -9.05
CA GLN A 228 -20.58 -3.29 -8.69
C GLN A 228 -20.44 -3.97 -7.33
N SER A 229 -19.27 -4.55 -7.04
CA SER A 229 -19.00 -5.22 -5.76
C SER A 229 -18.96 -4.27 -4.56
N HIS A 230 -18.67 -2.98 -4.78
CA HIS A 230 -18.57 -1.96 -3.74
C HIS A 230 -19.69 -0.92 -3.80
N GLN A 231 -20.80 -1.22 -4.49
CA GLN A 231 -21.92 -0.28 -4.66
C GLN A 231 -22.48 0.27 -3.35
N GLN A 232 -22.50 -0.53 -2.28
CA GLN A 232 -23.01 -0.11 -0.97
C GLN A 232 -22.11 0.94 -0.30
N GLU A 233 -20.80 0.88 -0.55
CA GLU A 233 -19.82 1.85 -0.02
C GLU A 233 -19.73 3.10 -0.88
N LEU A 234 -20.09 2.98 -2.16
CA LEU A 234 -20.02 4.02 -3.19
C LEU A 234 -21.36 4.72 -3.45
N GLN A 235 -22.40 4.56 -2.61
CA GLN A 235 -23.80 4.98 -2.83
C GLN A 235 -24.07 6.45 -3.23
N GLY A 236 -23.05 7.29 -3.41
CA GLY A 236 -23.18 8.66 -3.93
C GLY A 236 -22.20 9.01 -5.05
N VAL A 237 -21.51 8.03 -5.67
CA VAL A 237 -20.52 8.32 -6.72
C VAL A 237 -21.00 7.79 -8.07
N GLU A 238 -21.37 8.69 -8.97
CA GLU A 238 -21.72 8.41 -10.37
C GLU A 238 -20.47 8.12 -11.24
N ILE A 239 -19.54 7.28 -10.75
CA ILE A 239 -18.29 6.97 -11.47
C ILE A 239 -18.63 6.42 -12.87
N LEU A 240 -19.57 5.48 -12.96
CA LEU A 240 -19.95 4.86 -14.23
C LEU A 240 -20.63 5.84 -15.21
N GLN A 241 -21.40 6.81 -14.72
CA GLN A 241 -22.08 7.76 -15.62
C GLN A 241 -21.12 8.82 -16.15
N ASN A 242 -20.11 9.23 -15.38
CA ASN A 242 -19.12 10.21 -15.83
C ASN A 242 -18.01 9.59 -16.69
N MET A 243 -17.66 8.32 -16.44
CA MET A 243 -16.57 7.62 -17.13
C MET A 243 -16.91 7.16 -18.54
N PHE A 244 -18.18 6.86 -18.81
CA PHE A 244 -18.65 6.38 -20.12
C PHE A 244 -19.48 7.40 -20.88
N LYS A 245 -19.60 8.64 -20.37
CA LYS A 245 -20.27 9.69 -21.11
C LYS A 245 -19.40 10.02 -22.34
N PRO A 246 -19.86 9.77 -23.57
CA PRO A 246 -19.11 10.18 -24.75
C PRO A 246 -18.91 11.69 -24.68
N ALA A 247 -17.68 12.14 -24.93
CA ALA A 247 -17.41 13.56 -25.07
C ALA A 247 -18.32 14.09 -26.19
N THR A 248 -19.39 14.79 -25.80
CA THR A 248 -20.28 15.43 -26.76
C THR A 248 -19.42 16.48 -27.46
N ALA A 249 -19.07 16.23 -28.72
CA ALA A 249 -18.39 17.20 -29.56
C ALA A 249 -19.24 18.47 -29.59
N ALA A 250 -18.71 19.54 -28.99
CA ALA A 250 -19.24 20.90 -29.08
C ALA A 250 -18.51 21.64 -30.18
#